data_AF-A0A972GCU6-F1
#
_entry.id   AF-A0A972GCU6-F1
#
_cell.length_a   1.000
_cell.length_b   1.000
_cell.length_c   1.000
_cell.angle_alpha   90.00
_cell.angle_beta   90.00
_cell.angle_gamma   90.00
#
_symmetry.space_group_name_H-M   'P 1'
#
loop_
_entity.id
_entity.type
_entity.pdbx_description
1 polymer ?
#
loop_
_entity_poly.entity_id
_entity_poly.type
_entity_poly.pdbx_seq_one_letter_code
_entity_poly.pdbx_strand_id
1 'polypeptide(L)'
;MLAIISLLLVITISIVITRIATIALTHTGLSKESARFQARSAFTGAGFTTNESESVVNHPIRRRIVLLLMLLGNAGIVTAVSSLILTFVNQSGPQSTFLNIVVLIEVSPRCGD
;
A
#
# COMPACT_ATOMS: atom_id res chain seq x y z
N MET A 1 -17.29 9.12 -5.08
CA MET A 1 -16.45 9.20 -6.30
C MET A 1 -14.95 9.16 -5.98
N LEU A 2 -14.43 10.04 -5.10
CA LEU A 2 -13.00 10.09 -4.75
C LEU A 2 -12.41 8.77 -4.24
N ALA A 3 -13.15 8.02 -3.40
CA ALA A 3 -12.67 6.73 -2.89
C ALA A 3 -12.48 5.68 -3.99
N ILE A 4 -13.40 5.60 -4.96
CA ILE A 4 -13.30 4.67 -6.10
C ILE A 4 -12.11 5.06 -6.98
N ILE A 5 -11.97 6.35 -7.29
CA ILE A 5 -10.83 6.86 -8.08
C ILE A 5 -9.51 6.54 -7.37
N SER A 6 -9.44 6.75 -6.04
CA SER A 6 -8.24 6.46 -5.24
C SER A 6 -7.91 4.98 -5.23
N LEU A 7 -8.91 4.11 -5.10
CA LEU A 7 -8.73 2.65 -5.17
C LEU A 7 -8.18 2.23 -6.55
N LEU A 8 -8.80 2.70 -7.63
CA LEU A 8 -8.35 2.41 -8.99
C LEU A 8 -6.93 2.91 -9.24
N LEU A 9 -6.59 4.09 -8.71
CA LEU A 9 -5.25 4.66 -8.80
C LEU A 9 -4.22 3.77 -8.09
N VAL A 10 -4.49 3.35 -6.86
CA VAL A 10 -3.61 2.46 -6.08
C VAL A 10 -3.38 1.13 -6.81
N ILE A 11 -4.45 0.52 -7.33
CA ILE A 11 -4.36 -0.73 -8.09
C ILE A 11 -3.51 -0.53 -9.35
N THR A 12 -3.75 0.56 -10.08
CA THR A 12 -3.02 0.87 -11.32
C THR A 12 -1.53 1.07 -11.04
N ILE A 13 -1.18 1.85 -10.02
CA ILE A 13 0.22 2.08 -9.61
C ILE A 13 0.87 0.76 -9.19
N SER A 14 0.17 -0.08 -8.42
CA SER A 14 0.68 -1.40 -8.00
C SER A 14 1.00 -2.31 -9.18
N ILE A 15 0.13 -2.32 -10.21
CA ILE A 15 0.35 -3.07 -11.45
C ILE A 15 1.56 -2.52 -12.23
N VAL A 16 1.74 -1.19 -12.27
CA VAL A 16 2.88 -0.56 -12.95
C VAL A 16 4.19 -0.90 -12.24
N ILE A 17 4.24 -0.78 -10.91
CA ILE A 17 5.42 -1.13 -10.10
C ILE A 17 5.84 -2.59 -10.35
N THR A 18 4.90 -3.52 -10.27
CA THR A 18 5.19 -4.95 -10.49
C THR A 18 5.62 -5.25 -11.93
N ARG A 19 5.09 -4.53 -12.94
CA ARG A 19 5.57 -4.64 -14.34
C ARG A 19 6.99 -4.14 -14.51
N ILE A 20 7.32 -2.97 -13.98
CA ILE A 20 8.67 -2.40 -14.07
C ILE A 20 9.68 -3.36 -13.43
N ALA A 21 9.36 -3.90 -12.26
CA ALA A 21 10.25 -4.84 -11.59
C ALA A 21 10.37 -6.18 -12.33
N THR A 22 9.29 -6.67 -12.96
CA THR A 22 9.36 -7.87 -13.83
C THR A 22 10.35 -7.66 -14.98
N ILE A 23 10.31 -6.49 -15.63
CA ILE A 23 11.23 -6.15 -16.72
C ILE A 23 12.66 -6.08 -16.17
N ALA A 24 12.87 -5.37 -15.06
CA ALA A 24 14.19 -5.25 -14.43
C ALA A 24 14.78 -6.62 -14.04
N LEU A 25 13.98 -7.50 -13.43
CA LEU A 25 14.40 -8.86 -13.07
C LEU A 25 14.71 -9.71 -14.31
N THR A 26 13.93 -9.58 -15.38
CA THR A 26 14.20 -10.28 -16.65
C THR A 26 15.55 -9.85 -17.24
N HIS A 27 15.89 -8.55 -17.17
CA HIS A 27 17.20 -8.05 -17.62
C HIS A 27 18.39 -8.55 -16.79
N THR A 28 18.16 -9.10 -15.59
CA THR A 28 19.20 -9.77 -14.79
C THR A 28 19.39 -11.26 -15.11
N GLY A 29 18.71 -11.75 -16.16
CA GLY A 29 18.82 -13.14 -16.63
C GLY A 29 17.78 -14.11 -16.06
N LEU A 30 16.75 -13.63 -15.35
CA LEU A 30 15.61 -14.47 -14.97
C LEU A 30 14.70 -14.72 -16.18
N SER A 31 14.09 -15.90 -16.24
CA SER A 31 13.02 -16.15 -17.22
C SER A 31 11.87 -15.18 -16.98
N LYS A 32 11.18 -14.77 -18.05
CA LYS A 32 10.05 -13.83 -17.96
C LYS A 32 8.95 -14.32 -17.02
N GLU A 33 8.72 -15.63 -16.98
CA GLU A 33 7.74 -16.26 -16.10
C GLU A 33 8.16 -16.18 -14.63
N SER A 34 9.39 -16.58 -14.32
CA SER A 34 9.94 -16.50 -12.96
C SER A 34 10.01 -15.04 -12.50
N ALA A 35 10.51 -14.11 -13.32
CA ALA A 35 10.56 -12.68 -12.99
C ALA A 35 9.17 -12.09 -12.68
N ARG A 36 8.13 -12.50 -13.44
CA ARG A 36 6.76 -12.02 -13.23
C ARG A 36 6.17 -12.56 -11.93
N PHE A 37 6.37 -13.85 -11.66
CA PHE A 37 5.93 -14.46 -10.42
C PHE A 37 6.66 -13.84 -9.23
N GLN A 38 7.99 -13.73 -9.33
CA GLN A 38 8.83 -13.20 -8.28
C GLN A 38 8.49 -11.74 -7.94
N ALA A 39 8.30 -10.88 -8.95
CA ALA A 39 7.94 -9.49 -8.72
C ALA A 39 6.58 -9.34 -8.01
N ARG A 40 5.60 -10.18 -8.34
CA ARG A 40 4.27 -10.17 -7.72
C ARG A 40 4.32 -10.69 -6.29
N SER A 41 4.93 -11.86 -6.07
CA SER A 41 5.01 -12.46 -4.74
C SER A 41 5.87 -11.63 -3.79
N ALA A 42 6.92 -10.94 -4.28
CA ALA A 42 7.67 -9.95 -3.50
C ALA A 42 6.78 -8.77 -3.08
N PHE A 43 6.04 -8.19 -4.02
CA PHE A 43 5.19 -7.03 -3.77
C PHE A 43 4.02 -7.35 -2.84
N THR A 44 3.45 -8.55 -2.89
CA THR A 44 2.36 -8.94 -1.99
C THR A 44 2.85 -9.58 -0.68
N GLY A 45 4.16 -9.79 -0.52
CA GLY A 45 4.73 -10.46 0.66
C GLY A 45 4.41 -11.95 0.76
N ALA A 46 4.03 -12.62 -0.33
CA ALA A 46 3.67 -14.05 -0.34
C ALA A 46 4.90 -14.98 -0.22
N GLY A 47 6.07 -14.51 -0.67
CA GLY A 47 7.32 -15.27 -0.61
C GLY A 47 7.56 -16.19 -1.81
N PHE A 48 8.60 -17.02 -1.70
CA PHE A 48 9.06 -17.94 -2.75
C PHE A 48 9.47 -19.29 -2.15
N THR A 49 9.74 -20.26 -3.02
CA THR A 49 10.47 -21.47 -2.62
C THR A 49 11.95 -21.15 -2.38
N THR A 50 12.66 -22.02 -1.66
CA THR A 50 14.08 -21.88 -1.37
C THR A 50 14.93 -21.78 -2.64
N ASN A 51 14.69 -22.65 -3.63
CA ASN A 51 15.44 -22.65 -4.89
C ASN A 51 15.26 -21.33 -5.68
N GLU A 52 14.04 -20.79 -5.74
CA GLU A 52 13.79 -19.50 -6.39
C GLU A 52 14.47 -18.36 -5.61
N SER A 53 14.43 -18.42 -4.28
CA SER A 53 15.08 -17.42 -3.42
C SER A 53 16.59 -17.40 -3.63
N GLU A 54 17.24 -18.55 -3.73
CA GLU A 54 18.68 -18.65 -4.04
C GLU A 54 19.02 -17.94 -5.35
N SER A 55 18.22 -18.16 -6.39
CA SER A 55 18.42 -17.49 -7.68
C SER A 55 18.38 -15.95 -7.53
N VAL A 56 17.49 -15.42 -6.69
CA VAL A 56 17.34 -13.98 -6.45
C VAL A 56 18.47 -13.43 -5.59
N VAL A 57 18.75 -14.04 -4.44
CA VAL A 57 19.65 -13.48 -3.43
C VAL A 57 21.12 -13.57 -3.83
N ASN A 58 21.48 -14.54 -4.67
CA ASN A 58 22.85 -14.72 -5.16
C ASN A 58 23.29 -13.62 -6.14
N HIS A 59 22.37 -12.78 -6.63
CA HIS A 59 22.70 -11.66 -7.50
C HIS A 59 22.39 -10.33 -6.81
N PRO A 60 23.38 -9.43 -6.62
CA PRO A 60 23.24 -8.23 -5.79
C PRO A 60 22.14 -7.29 -6.29
N ILE A 61 21.96 -7.17 -7.62
CA ILE A 61 20.91 -6.34 -8.23
C ILE A 61 19.52 -6.93 -8.00
N ARG A 62 19.31 -8.24 -8.24
CA ARG A 62 18.03 -8.93 -8.02
C ARG A 62 17.59 -8.80 -6.57
N ARG A 63 18.52 -9.03 -5.64
CA ARG A 63 18.29 -8.85 -4.20
C ARG A 63 17.78 -7.45 -3.86
N ARG A 64 18.38 -6.39 -4.41
CA ARG A 64 17.94 -5.01 -4.17
C ARG A 64 16.53 -4.74 -4.72
N ILE A 65 16.23 -5.22 -5.93
CA ILE A 65 14.90 -5.06 -6.55
C ILE A 65 13.83 -5.72 -5.67
N VAL A 66 14.07 -6.95 -5.23
CA VAL A 66 13.10 -7.70 -4.41
C VAL A 66 12.91 -7.07 -3.03
N LEU A 67 13.98 -6.60 -2.38
CA LEU A 67 13.88 -5.89 -1.11
C LEU A 67 13.04 -4.61 -1.23
N LEU A 68 13.23 -3.83 -2.31
CA LEU A 68 12.43 -2.64 -2.56
C LEU A 68 10.96 -2.99 -2.82
N LEU A 69 10.69 -4.06 -3.57
CA LEU A 69 9.32 -4.52 -3.80
C LEU A 69 8.61 -4.93 -2.50
N MET A 70 9.29 -5.64 -1.61
CA MET A 70 8.74 -6.03 -0.31
C MET A 70 8.41 -4.81 0.55
N LEU A 71 9.30 -3.82 0.57
CA LEU A 71 9.08 -2.56 1.30
C LEU A 71 7.90 -1.78 0.71
N LEU A 72 7.89 -1.57 -0.62
CA LEU A 72 6.83 -0.84 -1.32
C LEU A 72 5.49 -1.54 -1.25
N GLY A 73 5.48 -2.86 -1.29
CA GLY A 73 4.29 -3.69 -1.11
C GLY A 73 3.61 -3.43 0.22
N ASN A 74 4.32 -3.68 1.31
CA ASN A 74 3.78 -3.50 2.66
C ASN A 74 3.45 -2.04 2.96
N ALA A 75 4.38 -1.11 2.73
CA ALA A 75 4.16 0.30 3.03
C ALA A 75 3.05 0.88 2.13
N GLY A 76 3.07 0.57 0.83
CA GLY A 76 2.09 1.06 -0.13
C GLY A 76 0.67 0.58 0.17
N ILE A 77 0.49 -0.70 0.50
CA ILE A 77 -0.83 -1.25 0.87
C ILE A 77 -1.33 -0.62 2.16
N VAL A 78 -0.50 -0.53 3.21
CA VAL A 78 -0.89 0.07 4.49
C VAL A 78 -1.32 1.52 4.29
N THR A 79 -0.50 2.34 3.62
CA THR A 79 -0.82 3.75 3.34
C THR A 79 -2.08 3.91 2.50
N ALA A 80 -2.27 3.07 1.48
CA ALA A 80 -3.47 3.10 0.64
C ALA A 80 -4.74 2.77 1.42
N VAL A 81 -4.70 1.70 2.23
CA VAL A 81 -5.83 1.29 3.07
C VAL A 81 -6.17 2.37 4.10
N SER A 82 -5.18 2.92 4.80
CA SER A 82 -5.40 4.03 5.74
C SER A 82 -6.05 5.23 5.07
N SER A 83 -5.58 5.61 3.87
CA SER A 83 -6.13 6.74 3.11
C SER A 83 -7.57 6.50 2.64
N LEU A 84 -7.87 5.27 2.21
CA LEU A 84 -9.22 4.86 1.82
C LEU A 84 -10.17 4.93 3.03
N ILE A 85 -9.78 4.37 4.18
CA ILE A 85 -10.58 4.42 5.41
C ILE A 85 -10.89 5.87 5.79
N LEU A 86 -9.88 6.74 5.82
CA LEU A 86 -10.08 8.17 6.14
C LEU A 86 -11.06 8.84 5.16
N THR A 87 -11.00 8.49 3.87
CA THR A 87 -11.91 9.06 2.85
C THR A 87 -13.36 8.61 3.05
N PHE A 88 -13.59 7.39 3.52
CA PHE A 88 -14.93 6.88 3.83
C PHE A 88 -15.46 7.40 5.17
N VAL A 89 -14.61 7.43 6.21
CA VAL A 89 -15.00 7.91 7.55
C VAL A 89 -15.37 9.39 7.53
N ASN A 90 -14.59 10.22 6.81
CA ASN A 90 -14.85 11.66 6.69
C ASN A 90 -16.09 12.03 5.84
N GLN A 91 -16.75 11.08 5.17
CA GLN A 91 -18.06 11.32 4.55
C GLN A 91 -19.18 11.43 5.59
N SER A 92 -18.92 11.05 6.84
CA SER A 92 -19.79 11.23 8.01
C SER A 92 -19.67 12.64 8.61
N GLY A 93 -19.70 13.69 7.78
CA GLY A 93 -20.04 15.08 8.15
C GLY A 93 -19.21 15.83 9.20
N PRO A 94 -18.46 16.89 8.80
CA PRO A 94 -17.91 17.93 9.69
C PRO A 94 -18.97 18.70 10.50
N GLN A 95 -20.24 18.63 10.10
CA GLN A 95 -21.34 19.27 10.83
C GLN A 95 -21.60 18.62 12.19
N SER A 96 -21.33 17.31 12.34
CA SER A 96 -21.51 16.62 13.63
C SER A 96 -20.42 16.96 14.64
N THR A 97 -19.17 17.15 14.19
CA THR A 97 -18.06 17.54 15.09
C THR A 97 -18.23 18.97 15.59
N PHE A 98 -18.66 19.91 14.73
CA PHE A 98 -18.93 21.28 15.15
C PHE A 98 -20.14 21.37 16.08
N LEU A 99 -21.23 20.63 15.79
CA LEU A 99 -22.38 20.53 16.70
C LEU A 99 -22.04 19.84 18.02
N ASN A 100 -21.21 18.79 18.03
CA ASN A 100 -20.79 18.13 19.27
C ASN A 100 -19.88 19.03 20.12
N ILE A 101 -19.02 19.84 19.51
CA ILE A 101 -18.21 20.85 20.22
C ILE A 101 -19.10 21.99 20.73
N VAL A 102 -20.04 22.49 19.94
CA VAL A 102 -21.00 23.53 20.37
C VAL A 102 -21.91 23.01 21.49
N VAL A 103 -22.42 21.79 21.38
CA VAL A 103 -23.21 21.15 22.44
C VAL A 103 -22.35 20.91 23.68
N LEU A 104 -21.08 20.54 23.57
CA LEU A 104 -20.20 20.45 24.74
C LEU A 104 -19.89 21.82 25.38
N ILE A 105 -19.84 22.90 24.59
CA ILE A 105 -19.65 24.26 25.09
C ILE A 105 -20.95 24.80 25.73
N GLU A 106 -22.11 24.53 25.13
CA GLU A 106 -23.44 24.94 25.63
C GLU A 106 -23.88 24.11 26.84
N VAL A 107 -23.50 22.82 26.89
CA VAL A 107 -23.81 21.87 27.99
C VAL A 107 -22.71 21.84 29.05
N SER A 108 -21.69 22.71 28.96
CA SER A 108 -20.79 22.94 30.10
C SER A 108 -21.64 23.48 31.26
N PRO A 109 -21.83 22.72 32.35
CA PRO A 109 -22.67 23.17 33.45
C PRO A 109 -21.99 24.38 34.07
N ARG A 110 -22.74 25.48 34.22
CA ARG A 110 -22.50 26.43 35.33
C ARG A 110 -22.63 25.62 36.62
N CYS A 111 -21.52 25.06 37.07
CA CYS A 111 -21.36 24.51 38.40
C CYS A 111 -20.12 25.17 39.00
N GLY A 112 -20.34 26.07 39.94
CA GLY A 112 -19.29 26.80 40.65
C GLY A 112 -19.54 28.30 40.68
N ASP A 113 -20.16 28.72 41.78
CA ASP A 113 -20.29 30.07 42.38
C ASP A 113 -21.47 30.96 41.95
#